data_AF-A0A923QN92-F1
#
_entry.id   AF-A0A923QN92-F1
#
_cell.length_a   1.000
_cell.length_b   1.000
_cell.length_c   1.000
_cell.angle_alpha   90.00
_cell.angle_beta   90.00
_cell.angle_gamma   90.00
#
_symmetry.space_group_name_H-M   'P 1'
#
loop_
_entity.id
_entity.type
_entity.pdbx_description
1 polymer ?
#
loop_
_entity_poly.entity_id
_entity_poly.type
_entity_poly.pdbx_seq_one_letter_code
_entity_poly.pdbx_strand_id
1 'polypeptide(L)'
;MKQDLHSKPFDETTKAKLAIFNDYLIEWLPVFTKRKDIIWKIINIYDFFAGPGFDSEGNKGTPILILNELKNHFDAIEQNRLEVNLYFNEFDESKNTDLKKNVLDNDGFLPYNVRIEKLDFKLAFDKEFSKMAQQGQANLIFLDQYGIKHITTDIFKKIINLKQTDFLFFISSSTIKRLSLIRL
;
A
#
# COMPACT_ATOMS: atom_id res chain seq x y z
N MET A 1 7.75 13.76 22.04
CA MET A 1 7.45 12.31 21.98
C MET A 1 6.53 12.05 20.81
N LYS A 2 6.90 11.19 19.85
CA LYS A 2 5.96 10.69 18.84
C LYS A 2 4.91 9.85 19.58
N GLN A 3 3.64 10.20 19.45
CA GLN A 3 2.55 9.32 19.88
C GLN A 3 2.61 8.06 19.03
N ASP A 4 2.76 6.92 19.68
CA ASP A 4 2.74 5.63 19.03
C ASP A 4 1.29 5.21 18.81
N LEU A 5 0.80 5.38 17.57
CA LEU A 5 -0.62 5.13 17.25
C LEU A 5 -1.02 3.67 17.32
N HIS A 6 -0.06 2.74 17.34
CA HIS A 6 -0.35 1.31 17.21
C HIS A 6 -0.27 0.56 18.53
N SER A 7 0.20 1.20 19.60
CA SER A 7 0.06 0.70 20.98
C SER A 7 -1.29 1.05 21.61
N LYS A 8 -2.18 1.68 20.83
CA LYS A 8 -3.56 2.02 21.16
C LYS A 8 -4.48 1.54 20.03
N PRO A 9 -5.78 1.36 20.30
CA PRO A 9 -6.73 1.12 19.24
C PRO A 9 -6.72 2.27 18.22
N PHE A 10 -6.95 1.94 16.96
CA PHE A 10 -7.07 2.92 15.90
C PHE A 10 -8.13 3.97 16.24
N ASP A 11 -7.77 5.24 16.10
CA ASP A 11 -8.72 6.33 16.23
C ASP A 11 -9.75 6.30 15.08
N GLU A 12 -10.86 7.01 15.24
CA GLU A 12 -11.93 7.07 14.23
C GLU A 12 -11.43 7.61 12.89
N THR A 13 -10.40 8.46 12.91
CA THR A 13 -9.76 8.95 11.67
C THR A 13 -9.06 7.82 10.93
N THR A 14 -8.30 7.00 11.63
CA THR A 14 -7.58 5.85 11.07
C THR A 14 -8.57 4.81 10.57
N LYS A 15 -9.64 4.51 11.32
CA LYS A 15 -10.72 3.62 10.87
C LYS A 15 -11.39 4.10 9.59
N ALA A 16 -11.72 5.40 9.51
CA ALA A 16 -12.33 5.97 8.30
C ALA A 16 -11.41 5.88 7.08
N LYS A 17 -10.10 6.11 7.26
CA LYS A 17 -9.11 5.94 6.17
C LYS A 17 -9.01 4.50 5.70
N LEU A 18 -8.95 3.56 6.64
CA LEU A 18 -8.88 2.13 6.35
C LEU A 18 -10.16 1.65 5.65
N ALA A 19 -11.33 2.19 6.02
CA ALA A 19 -12.58 1.93 5.32
C ALA A 19 -12.53 2.42 3.87
N ILE A 20 -12.13 3.69 3.64
CA ILE A 20 -11.98 4.24 2.28
C ILE A 20 -10.97 3.43 1.45
N PHE A 21 -9.83 3.06 2.05
CA PHE A 21 -8.83 2.24 1.40
C PHE A 21 -9.40 0.86 1.02
N ASN A 22 -10.12 0.22 1.94
CA ASN A 22 -10.71 -1.09 1.71
C ASN A 22 -11.77 -1.06 0.62
N ASP A 23 -12.68 -0.08 0.65
CA ASP A 23 -13.70 0.11 -0.39
C ASP A 23 -13.06 0.34 -1.76
N TYR A 24 -12.00 1.16 -1.80
CA TYR A 24 -11.25 1.37 -3.03
C TYR A 24 -10.57 0.10 -3.52
N LEU A 25 -9.94 -0.67 -2.62
CA LEU A 25 -9.24 -1.91 -2.96
C LEU A 25 -10.20 -2.97 -3.54
N ILE A 26 -11.40 -3.11 -2.96
CA ILE A 26 -12.46 -4.02 -3.41
C ILE A 26 -12.86 -3.71 -4.86
N GLU A 27 -12.97 -2.44 -5.21
CA GLU A 27 -13.34 -2.03 -6.58
C GLU A 27 -12.14 -2.04 -7.53
N TRP A 28 -10.94 -1.75 -7.03
CA TRP A 28 -9.72 -1.66 -7.83
C TRP A 28 -9.24 -3.03 -8.32
N LEU A 29 -9.16 -4.04 -7.44
CA LEU A 29 -8.62 -5.36 -7.79
C LEU A 29 -9.33 -6.03 -8.99
N PRO A 30 -10.68 -6.10 -9.05
CA PRO A 30 -11.40 -6.69 -10.18
C PRO A 30 -11.04 -6.09 -11.55
N VAL A 31 -10.73 -4.79 -11.60
CA VAL A 31 -10.34 -4.10 -12.84
C VAL A 31 -9.07 -4.72 -13.42
N PHE A 32 -8.14 -5.13 -12.55
CA PHE A 32 -6.86 -5.68 -12.94
C PHE A 32 -6.83 -7.21 -12.96
N THR A 33 -7.73 -7.88 -12.26
CA THR A 33 -7.77 -9.34 -12.19
C THR A 33 -8.77 -10.00 -13.14
N LYS A 34 -9.85 -9.32 -13.55
CA LYS A 34 -10.99 -9.95 -14.27
C LYS A 34 -11.28 -9.37 -15.66
N ARG A 35 -10.48 -8.42 -16.16
CA ARG A 35 -10.66 -7.85 -17.51
C ARG A 35 -10.40 -8.94 -18.56
N LYS A 36 -11.14 -8.92 -19.68
CA LYS A 36 -10.95 -9.90 -20.78
C LYS A 36 -9.67 -9.64 -21.58
N ASP A 37 -9.39 -8.37 -21.88
CA ASP A 37 -8.21 -7.94 -22.64
C ASP A 37 -7.13 -7.40 -21.69
N ILE A 38 -6.44 -8.33 -21.03
CA ILE A 38 -5.40 -8.02 -20.05
C ILE A 38 -4.14 -7.56 -20.79
N ILE A 39 -3.86 -6.26 -20.72
CA ILE A 39 -2.65 -5.62 -21.28
C ILE A 39 -1.49 -5.51 -20.27
N TRP A 40 -1.71 -5.91 -19.02
CA TRP A 40 -0.72 -5.95 -17.94
C TRP A 40 -0.52 -7.39 -17.47
N LYS A 41 0.67 -7.75 -17.00
CA LYS A 41 0.89 -9.07 -16.38
C LYS A 41 1.26 -9.00 -14.92
N ILE A 42 1.57 -7.80 -14.44
CA ILE A 42 2.05 -7.57 -13.09
C ILE A 42 1.07 -6.63 -12.38
N ILE A 43 0.70 -6.97 -11.15
CA ILE A 43 -0.07 -6.13 -10.24
C ILE A 43 0.80 -5.87 -9.02
N ASN A 44 1.11 -4.62 -8.74
CA ASN A 44 1.88 -4.25 -7.56
C ASN A 44 1.02 -3.45 -6.59
N ILE A 45 1.06 -3.80 -5.31
CA ILE A 45 0.43 -3.03 -4.23
C ILE A 45 1.52 -2.60 -3.27
N TYR A 46 1.68 -1.28 -3.11
CA TYR A 46 2.70 -0.67 -2.27
C TYR A 46 2.06 0.01 -1.07
N ASP A 47 2.47 -0.42 0.12
CA ASP A 47 2.23 0.31 1.36
C ASP A 47 3.56 0.65 2.02
N PHE A 48 3.96 1.90 1.88
CA PHE A 48 5.23 2.38 2.40
C PHE A 48 5.23 2.65 3.91
N PHE A 49 4.05 2.60 4.55
CA PHE A 49 3.82 2.88 5.96
C PHE A 49 2.88 1.81 6.56
N ALA A 50 3.27 0.55 6.39
CA ALA A 50 2.42 -0.62 6.62
C ALA A 50 1.97 -0.81 8.08
N GLY A 51 2.73 -0.28 9.05
CA GLY A 51 2.48 -0.58 10.46
C GLY A 51 2.70 -2.06 10.79
N PRO A 52 2.31 -2.50 12.00
CA PRO A 52 2.43 -3.89 12.44
C PRO A 52 1.38 -4.85 11.85
N GLY A 53 0.48 -4.37 10.99
CA GLY A 53 -0.61 -5.16 10.40
C GLY A 53 -1.91 -5.18 11.22
N PHE A 54 -1.84 -5.11 12.55
CA PHE A 54 -3.01 -4.98 13.45
C PHE A 54 -2.78 -3.88 14.50
N ASP A 55 -3.84 -3.31 15.06
CA ASP A 55 -3.70 -2.50 16.28
C ASP A 55 -3.75 -3.37 17.56
N SER A 56 -3.69 -2.72 18.72
CA SER A 56 -3.71 -3.39 20.03
C SER A 56 -5.02 -4.15 20.34
N GLU A 57 -6.11 -3.89 19.61
CA GLU A 57 -7.40 -4.57 19.76
C GLU A 57 -7.65 -5.61 18.65
N GLY A 58 -6.69 -5.82 17.75
CA GLY A 58 -6.82 -6.75 16.63
C GLY A 58 -7.59 -6.19 15.43
N ASN A 59 -7.79 -4.87 15.36
CA ASN A 59 -8.33 -4.24 14.17
C ASN A 59 -7.30 -4.32 13.03
N LYS A 60 -7.77 -4.65 11.83
CA LYS A 60 -6.93 -4.89 10.65
C LYS A 60 -6.37 -3.59 10.09
N GLY A 61 -5.05 -3.51 9.96
CA GLY A 61 -4.36 -2.50 9.17
C GLY A 61 -4.31 -2.86 7.68
N THR A 62 -3.71 -1.97 6.90
CA THR A 62 -3.63 -2.06 5.44
C THR A 62 -3.02 -3.36 4.91
N PRO A 63 -1.92 -3.93 5.45
CA PRO A 63 -1.38 -5.20 4.97
C PRO A 63 -2.41 -6.32 5.07
N ILE A 64 -3.14 -6.39 6.19
CA ILE A 64 -4.11 -7.46 6.45
C ILE A 64 -5.39 -7.28 5.62
N LEU A 65 -5.81 -6.04 5.36
CA LEU A 65 -6.91 -5.77 4.43
C LEU A 65 -6.56 -6.23 3.02
N ILE A 66 -5.34 -5.94 2.54
CA ILE A 66 -4.85 -6.38 1.22
C ILE A 66 -4.87 -7.90 1.10
N LEU A 67 -4.27 -8.61 2.06
CA LEU A 67 -4.22 -10.07 2.04
C LEU A 67 -5.60 -10.71 2.10
N ASN A 68 -6.54 -10.11 2.83
CA ASN A 68 -7.90 -10.65 2.91
C ASN A 68 -8.67 -10.46 1.60
N GLU A 69 -8.56 -9.29 0.97
CA GLU A 69 -9.26 -9.06 -0.28
C GLU A 69 -8.68 -9.92 -1.41
N LEU A 70 -7.35 -10.10 -1.47
CA LEU A 70 -6.71 -10.94 -2.49
C LEU A 70 -7.24 -12.38 -2.53
N LYS A 71 -7.69 -12.94 -1.40
CA LYS A 71 -8.32 -14.28 -1.35
C LYS A 71 -9.51 -14.41 -2.30
N ASN A 72 -10.25 -13.33 -2.51
CA ASN A 72 -11.40 -13.28 -3.42
C ASN A 72 -10.99 -13.26 -4.92
N HIS A 73 -9.69 -13.18 -5.20
CA HIS A 73 -9.14 -13.06 -6.55
C HIS A 73 -8.13 -14.16 -6.92
N PHE A 74 -7.88 -15.15 -6.05
CA PHE A 74 -6.89 -16.21 -6.32
C PHE A 74 -7.14 -16.91 -7.66
N ASP A 75 -8.36 -17.39 -7.89
CA ASP A 75 -8.73 -18.06 -9.15
C ASP A 75 -8.44 -17.17 -10.37
N ALA A 76 -8.78 -15.88 -10.29
CA ALA A 76 -8.59 -14.94 -11.37
C ALA A 76 -7.10 -14.65 -11.60
N ILE A 77 -6.30 -14.56 -10.53
CA ILE A 77 -4.85 -14.37 -10.60
C ILE A 77 -4.19 -15.55 -11.31
N GLU A 78 -4.54 -16.78 -10.93
CA GLU A 78 -3.97 -18.00 -11.52
C GLU A 78 -4.40 -18.19 -12.98
N GLN A 79 -5.71 -18.09 -13.26
CA GLN A 79 -6.25 -18.29 -14.61
C GLN A 79 -5.66 -17.30 -15.62
N ASN A 80 -5.47 -16.05 -15.20
CA ASN A 80 -4.91 -14.99 -16.05
C ASN A 80 -3.38 -14.92 -16.04
N ARG A 81 -2.73 -15.78 -15.22
CA ARG A 81 -1.28 -15.83 -15.00
C ARG A 81 -0.73 -14.45 -14.63
N LEU A 82 -1.35 -13.84 -13.62
CA LEU A 82 -0.96 -12.54 -13.11
C LEU A 82 0.11 -12.72 -12.05
N GLU A 83 1.15 -11.91 -12.12
CA GLU A 83 2.15 -11.79 -11.06
C GLU A 83 1.69 -10.69 -10.09
N VAL A 84 1.27 -11.08 -8.89
CA VAL A 84 0.86 -10.14 -7.85
C VAL A 84 1.99 -9.95 -6.86
N ASN A 85 2.44 -8.70 -6.69
CA ASN A 85 3.54 -8.34 -5.80
C ASN A 85 3.08 -7.34 -4.75
N LEU A 86 3.26 -7.70 -3.49
CA LEU A 86 2.96 -6.86 -2.33
C LEU A 86 4.27 -6.34 -1.75
N TYR A 87 4.33 -5.03 -1.55
CA TYR A 87 5.45 -4.37 -0.90
C TYR A 87 4.97 -3.65 0.35
N PHE A 88 5.49 -4.07 1.50
CA PHE A 88 5.20 -3.45 2.79
C PHE A 88 6.49 -2.90 3.39
N ASN A 89 6.49 -1.62 3.76
CA ASN A 89 7.61 -1.01 4.47
C ASN A 89 7.14 -0.50 5.84
N GLU A 90 7.90 -0.87 6.88
CA GLU A 90 7.71 -0.38 8.25
C GLU A 90 9.08 -0.09 8.85
N PHE A 91 9.31 1.16 9.25
CA PHE A 91 10.62 1.65 9.68
C PHE A 91 10.95 1.30 11.14
N ASP A 92 9.94 1.16 12.00
CA ASP A 92 10.12 0.78 13.39
C ASP A 92 10.41 -0.73 13.52
N GLU A 93 11.48 -1.08 14.24
CA GLU A 93 11.92 -2.49 14.36
C GLU A 93 10.87 -3.39 15.03
N SER A 94 10.21 -2.90 16.08
CA SER A 94 9.22 -3.68 16.81
C SER A 94 8.02 -3.96 15.90
N LYS A 95 7.50 -2.92 15.24
CA LYS A 95 6.37 -3.06 14.32
C LYS A 95 6.72 -3.88 13.09
N ASN A 96 7.95 -3.76 12.57
CA ASN A 96 8.41 -4.58 11.45
C ASN A 96 8.44 -6.07 11.81
N THR A 97 8.83 -6.38 13.04
CA THR A 97 8.83 -7.75 13.56
C THR A 97 7.40 -8.29 13.65
N ASP A 98 6.47 -7.50 14.21
CA ASP A 98 5.06 -7.86 14.27
C ASP A 98 4.43 -8.01 12.89
N LEU A 99 4.75 -7.09 11.96
CA LEU A 99 4.29 -7.15 10.58
C LEU A 99 4.71 -8.44 9.88
N LYS A 100 5.99 -8.83 9.99
CA LYS A 100 6.48 -10.09 9.41
C LYS A 100 5.74 -11.28 9.98
N LYS A 101 5.55 -11.33 11.29
CA LYS A 101 4.78 -12.39 11.95
C LYS A 101 3.34 -12.42 11.41
N ASN A 102 2.68 -11.27 11.31
CA ASN A 102 1.27 -11.21 10.92
C ASN A 102 1.00 -11.47 9.43
N VAL A 103 2.01 -11.25 8.57
CA VAL A 103 1.88 -11.36 7.10
C VAL A 103 2.46 -12.65 6.55
N LEU A 104 3.56 -13.17 7.12
CA LEU A 104 4.31 -14.30 6.58
C LEU A 104 3.97 -15.65 7.24
N ASP A 105 3.20 -15.66 8.34
CA ASP A 105 2.83 -16.88 9.09
C ASP A 105 1.71 -17.67 8.39
N ASN A 106 1.84 -17.86 7.06
CA ASN A 106 0.87 -18.57 6.24
C ASN A 106 1.58 -19.67 5.43
N ASP A 107 1.33 -20.92 5.81
CA ASP A 107 2.00 -22.11 5.24
C ASP A 107 1.43 -22.56 3.88
N GLY A 108 0.45 -21.83 3.33
CA GLY A 108 -0.21 -22.17 2.07
C GLY A 108 0.53 -21.67 0.83
N PHE A 109 0.29 -22.33 -0.31
CA PHE A 109 0.58 -21.72 -1.60
C PHE A 109 -0.27 -20.46 -1.78
N LEU A 110 0.38 -19.34 -2.05
CA LEU A 110 -0.26 -18.04 -2.25
C LEU A 110 0.08 -17.55 -3.66
N PRO A 111 -0.92 -17.14 -4.47
CA PRO A 111 -0.68 -16.67 -5.83
C PRO A 111 -0.17 -15.21 -5.85
N TYR A 112 0.64 -14.83 -4.85
CA TYR A 112 1.24 -13.51 -4.73
C TYR A 112 2.57 -13.58 -3.97
N ASN A 113 3.44 -12.62 -4.26
CA ASN A 113 4.72 -12.46 -3.58
C ASN A 113 4.63 -11.34 -2.54
N VAL A 114 5.19 -11.55 -1.35
CA VAL A 114 5.26 -10.50 -0.32
C VAL A 114 6.71 -10.12 -0.06
N ARG A 115 7.01 -8.82 -0.14
CA ARG A 115 8.27 -8.24 0.32
C ARG A 115 8.01 -7.29 1.48
N ILE A 116 8.72 -7.52 2.58
CA ILE A 116 8.65 -6.66 3.77
C ILE A 116 10.03 -6.05 4.02
N GLU A 117 10.09 -4.73 4.10
CA GLU A 117 11.33 -3.99 4.33
C GLU A 117 11.23 -3.04 5.52
N LYS A 118 12.39 -2.66 6.03
CA LYS A 118 12.57 -1.65 7.09
C LYS A 118 13.52 -0.58 6.59
N LEU A 119 13.00 0.35 5.81
CA LEU A 119 13.76 1.43 5.19
C LEU A 119 13.11 2.78 5.48
N ASP A 120 13.91 3.84 5.45
CA ASP A 120 13.38 5.20 5.34
C ASP A 120 12.55 5.31 4.06
N PHE A 121 11.43 6.04 4.13
CA PHE A 121 10.50 6.18 3.02
C PHE A 121 11.19 6.57 1.70
N LYS A 122 12.11 7.54 1.73
CA LYS A 122 12.75 8.01 0.50
C LYS A 122 13.62 6.92 -0.12
N LEU A 123 14.33 6.15 0.71
CA LEU A 123 15.14 5.03 0.26
C LEU A 123 14.27 3.89 -0.28
N ALA A 124 13.19 3.54 0.42
CA ALA A 124 12.21 2.55 -0.03
C ALA A 124 11.60 2.95 -1.38
N PHE A 125 11.14 4.20 -1.50
CA PHE A 125 10.53 4.74 -2.69
C PHE A 125 11.51 4.77 -3.86
N ASP A 126 12.71 5.33 -3.68
CA ASP A 126 13.71 5.41 -4.75
C ASP A 126 14.15 4.00 -5.22
N LYS A 127 14.24 3.02 -4.30
CA LYS A 127 14.53 1.61 -4.62
C LYS A 127 13.43 0.98 -5.48
N GLU A 128 12.17 1.18 -5.11
CA GLU A 128 11.03 0.55 -5.78
C GLU A 128 10.54 1.34 -7.01
N PHE A 129 10.96 2.60 -7.18
CA PHE A 129 10.54 3.46 -8.28
C PHE A 129 10.86 2.89 -9.66
N SER A 130 12.04 2.28 -9.81
CA SER A 130 12.44 1.66 -11.08
C SER A 130 11.51 0.51 -11.47
N LYS A 131 10.98 -0.23 -10.48
CA LYS A 131 9.97 -1.25 -10.70
C LYS A 131 8.65 -0.59 -11.06
N MET A 132 8.15 0.34 -10.25
CA MET A 132 6.88 1.06 -10.48
C MET A 132 6.79 1.77 -11.85
N ALA A 133 7.92 2.19 -12.43
CA ALA A 133 7.98 2.88 -13.71
C ALA A 133 7.99 1.97 -14.96
N GLN A 134 8.11 0.64 -14.78
CA GLN A 134 8.04 -0.33 -15.89
C GLN A 134 6.67 -0.34 -16.58
N GLN A 135 6.64 -0.81 -17.82
CA GLN A 135 5.40 -0.97 -18.59
C GLN A 135 4.77 -2.34 -18.35
N GLY A 136 3.47 -2.47 -18.62
CA GLY A 136 2.76 -3.75 -18.51
C GLY A 136 2.45 -4.16 -17.07
N GLN A 137 2.42 -3.20 -16.16
CA GLN A 137 2.04 -3.41 -14.76
C GLN A 137 0.97 -2.41 -14.32
N ALA A 138 0.18 -2.81 -13.35
CA ALA A 138 -0.77 -1.97 -12.65
C ALA A 138 -0.26 -1.75 -11.21
N ASN A 139 -0.21 -0.50 -10.77
CA ASN A 139 0.26 -0.18 -9.42
C ASN A 139 -0.87 0.45 -8.59
N LEU A 140 -0.98 0.02 -7.34
CA LEU A 140 -1.72 0.73 -6.30
C LEU A 140 -0.75 1.19 -5.22
N ILE A 141 -0.73 2.49 -4.93
CA ILE A 141 0.17 3.06 -3.93
C ILE A 141 -0.64 3.69 -2.79
N PHE A 142 -0.44 3.20 -1.57
CA PHE A 142 -1.04 3.77 -0.37
C PHE A 142 -0.05 4.67 0.37
N LEU A 143 -0.47 5.91 0.65
CA LEU A 143 0.34 6.94 1.31
C LEU A 143 -0.47 7.59 2.45
N ASP A 144 -0.20 7.20 3.69
CA ASP A 144 -0.83 7.80 4.87
C ASP A 144 -0.15 9.12 5.31
N GLN A 145 -0.90 9.93 6.05
CA GLN A 145 -0.57 11.29 6.47
C GLN A 145 0.73 11.42 7.25
N TYR A 146 1.12 10.39 8.00
CA TYR A 146 2.41 10.39 8.71
C TYR A 146 3.61 10.45 7.74
N GLY A 147 3.39 10.02 6.49
CA GLY A 147 4.32 10.12 5.37
C GLY A 147 4.35 11.48 4.66
N ILE A 148 3.40 12.39 4.89
CA ILE A 148 3.33 13.72 4.23
C ILE A 148 4.59 14.56 4.46
N LYS A 149 5.28 14.36 5.58
CA LYS A 149 6.57 15.03 5.84
C LYS A 149 7.66 14.59 4.87
N HIS A 150 7.55 13.36 4.37
CA HIS A 150 8.53 12.74 3.49
C HIS A 150 8.15 12.85 2.01
N ILE A 151 6.87 13.11 1.68
CA ILE A 151 6.41 13.28 0.29
C ILE A 151 6.67 14.73 -0.15
N THR A 152 7.82 14.92 -0.79
CA THR A 152 8.18 16.18 -1.45
C THR A 152 7.42 16.35 -2.77
N THR A 153 7.41 17.56 -3.31
CA THR A 153 6.85 17.84 -4.65
C THR A 153 7.48 16.95 -5.73
N ASP A 154 8.76 16.61 -5.60
CA ASP A 154 9.44 15.75 -6.57
C ASP A 154 8.95 14.30 -6.53
N ILE A 155 8.74 13.74 -5.32
CA ILE A 155 8.16 12.40 -5.17
C ILE A 155 6.73 12.38 -5.70
N PHE A 156 5.95 13.41 -5.40
CA PHE A 156 4.58 13.52 -5.92
C PHE A 156 4.57 13.58 -7.46
N LYS A 157 5.44 14.40 -8.06
CA LYS A 157 5.63 14.46 -9.52
C LYS A 157 6.05 13.11 -10.11
N LYS A 158 6.91 12.36 -9.43
CA LYS A 158 7.29 11.01 -9.86
C LYS A 158 6.07 10.08 -9.90
N ILE A 159 5.23 10.10 -8.86
CA ILE A 159 4.04 9.23 -8.75
C ILE A 159 3.02 9.54 -9.85
N ILE A 160 2.65 10.81 -10.06
CA ILE A 160 1.64 11.18 -11.06
C ILE A 160 2.07 10.90 -12.51
N ASN A 161 3.38 10.71 -12.75
CA ASN A 161 3.93 10.36 -14.06
C ASN A 161 4.03 8.85 -14.29
N LEU A 162 3.72 8.02 -13.28
CA LEU A 162 3.66 6.57 -13.45
C LEU A 162 2.47 6.19 -14.34
N LYS A 163 2.68 5.24 -15.24
CA LYS A 163 1.60 4.70 -16.07
C LYS A 163 0.78 3.70 -15.27
N GLN A 164 -0.52 3.63 -15.54
CA GLN A 164 -1.44 2.63 -14.97
C GLN A 164 -1.27 2.48 -13.45
N THR A 165 -1.21 3.63 -12.77
CA THR A 165 -0.94 3.71 -11.34
C THR A 165 -2.01 4.55 -10.68
N ASP A 166 -2.69 3.95 -9.70
CA ASP A 166 -3.56 4.66 -8.80
C ASP A 166 -2.87 4.84 -7.45
N PHE A 167 -3.14 5.95 -6.78
CA PHE A 167 -2.60 6.19 -5.45
C PHE A 167 -3.65 6.82 -4.54
N LEU A 168 -3.68 6.35 -3.29
CA LEU A 168 -4.49 6.94 -2.24
C LEU A 168 -3.58 7.73 -1.32
N PHE A 169 -3.82 9.04 -1.25
CA PHE A 169 -3.02 9.95 -0.43
C PHE A 169 -3.90 10.71 0.55
N PHE A 170 -3.70 10.47 1.85
CA PHE A 170 -4.45 11.14 2.91
C PHE A 170 -3.70 12.38 3.41
N ILE A 171 -4.34 13.54 3.32
CA ILE A 171 -3.76 14.83 3.72
C ILE A 171 -4.58 15.45 4.86
N SER A 172 -3.89 15.91 5.91
CA SER A 172 -4.51 16.74 6.95
C SER A 172 -4.93 18.09 6.37
N SER A 173 -6.13 18.56 6.71
CA SER A 173 -6.66 19.87 6.28
C SER A 173 -5.72 21.05 6.62
N SER A 174 -4.97 20.95 7.71
CA SER A 174 -3.96 21.94 8.11
C SER A 174 -2.80 22.09 7.11
N THR A 175 -2.56 21.07 6.28
CA THR A 175 -1.47 21.03 5.28
C THR A 175 -1.93 21.45 3.88
N ILE A 176 -3.22 21.69 3.65
CA ILE A 176 -3.79 22.05 2.33
C ILE A 176 -3.17 23.33 1.76
N LYS A 177 -2.83 24.33 2.60
CA LYS A 177 -2.14 25.57 2.16
C LYS A 177 -0.76 25.31 1.53
N ARG A 178 -0.13 24.17 1.80
CA ARG A 178 1.16 23.77 1.20
C ARG A 178 0.98 23.18 -0.21
N LEU A 179 -0.19 22.62 -0.51
CA LEU A 179 -0.53 22.06 -1.82
C LEU A 179 -0.98 23.12 -2.83
N SER A 180 -1.59 24.23 -2.38
CA SER A 180 -1.95 25.35 -3.27
C SER A 180 -0.74 26.03 -3.93
N LEU A 181 0.48 25.70 -3.51
CA LEU A 181 1.73 26.16 -4.14
C LEU A 181 2.26 25.20 -5.22
N ILE A 182 1.71 23.99 -5.33
CA ILE A 182 2.02 23.06 -6.43
C ILE A 182 1.20 23.50 -7.64
N ARG A 183 1.77 24.42 -8.43
CA ARG A 183 1.27 24.65 -9.79
C ARG A 183 1.57 23.39 -10.61
N LEU A 184 0.51 22.66 -10.95
CA LEU A 184 0.51 21.59 -11.96
C LEU A 184 0.81 22.19 -13.33
#